data_AF-T1H6G3-F1
#
_entry.id   AF-T1H6G3-F1
#
_cell.length_a   1.000
_cell.length_b   1.000
_cell.length_c   1.000
_cell.angle_alpha   90.00
_cell.angle_beta   90.00
_cell.angle_gamma   90.00
#
_symmetry.space_group_name_H-M   'P 1'
#
loop_
_entity.id
_entity.type
_entity.pdbx_description
1 polymer ?
#
loop_
_entity_poly.entity_id
_entity_poly.type
_entity_poly.pdbx_seq_one_letter_code
_entity_poly.pdbx_strand_id
1 'polypeptide(L)'
;SSALFFQNTQLETAYHILIDTNFINFSIKNKLGIIQEMMDCLYTKIHCDPFERILCLHKGTNADNCLVNRVIQHKCYIVATKYKGLNKIRKIPGVPIMYVDSHKYAI
;
A
#
# COMPACT_ATOMS: atom_id res chain seq x y z
N SER A 1 10.07 17.36 1.95
CA SER A 1 9.80 16.85 0.60
C SER A 1 8.35 16.48 0.45
N SER A 2 7.51 17.43 0.02
CA SER A 2 6.04 17.30 -0.03
C SER A 2 5.52 17.15 -1.48
N ALA A 3 6.41 17.16 -2.47
CA ALA A 3 6.07 17.30 -3.88
C ALA A 3 5.50 16.03 -4.53
N LEU A 4 5.72 14.84 -3.95
CA LEU A 4 5.18 13.59 -4.50
C LEU A 4 3.70 13.35 -4.16
N PHE A 5 3.19 13.98 -3.10
CA PHE A 5 1.77 13.88 -2.73
C PHE A 5 0.85 14.65 -3.70
N PHE A 6 1.35 15.69 -4.38
CA PHE A 6 0.53 16.58 -5.21
C PHE A 6 0.27 16.08 -6.64
N GLN A 7 0.88 14.98 -7.09
CA GLN A 7 0.62 14.46 -8.44
C GLN A 7 -0.70 13.67 -8.57
N ASN A 8 -1.32 13.27 -7.47
CA ASN A 8 -2.60 12.56 -7.47
C ASN A 8 -3.64 13.32 -6.65
N THR A 9 -4.32 14.26 -7.31
CA THR A 9 -5.42 15.07 -6.75
C THR A 9 -6.65 14.24 -6.35
N GLN A 10 -6.68 12.92 -6.65
CA GLN A 10 -7.76 12.00 -6.25
C GLN A 10 -7.62 11.46 -4.82
N LEU A 11 -6.51 11.71 -4.14
CA LEU A 11 -6.21 11.17 -2.80
C LEU A 11 -6.69 12.06 -1.64
N GLU A 12 -7.51 13.09 -1.92
CA GLU A 12 -7.79 14.16 -0.96
C GLU A 12 -8.64 13.73 0.27
N THR A 13 -9.34 12.60 0.27
CA THR A 13 -10.28 12.29 1.37
C THR A 13 -10.36 10.84 1.87
N ALA A 14 -9.74 9.86 1.19
CA ALA A 14 -9.63 8.49 1.71
C ALA A 14 -8.50 7.72 1.01
N TYR A 15 -7.48 7.31 1.76
CA TYR A 15 -6.39 6.49 1.22
C TYR A 15 -6.80 5.02 1.23
N HIS A 16 -6.96 4.43 0.05
CA HIS A 16 -7.08 2.97 -0.06
C HIS A 16 -5.67 2.36 -0.07
N ILE A 17 -5.38 1.50 0.92
CA ILE A 17 -4.08 0.84 1.04
C ILE A 17 -4.21 -0.60 0.53
N LEU A 18 -3.48 -0.93 -0.54
CA LEU A 18 -3.33 -2.29 -1.01
C LEU A 18 -2.23 -2.98 -0.22
N ILE A 19 -2.61 -4.02 0.52
CA ILE A 19 -1.71 -4.80 1.36
C ILE A 19 -1.56 -6.20 0.76
N ASP A 20 -0.33 -6.68 0.63
CA ASP A 20 -0.08 -8.08 0.26
C ASP A 20 0.05 -9.01 1.49
N THR A 21 -0.10 -10.31 1.26
CA THR A 21 0.03 -11.32 2.33
C THR A 21 1.44 -11.34 2.95
N ASN A 22 2.48 -10.98 2.17
CA ASN A 22 3.86 -10.96 2.65
C ASN A 22 4.10 -9.84 3.67
N PHE A 23 3.47 -8.68 3.47
CA PHE A 23 3.49 -7.53 4.35
C PHE A 23 2.78 -7.86 5.64
N ILE A 24 1.58 -8.44 5.59
CA ILE A 24 0.85 -8.92 6.77
C ILE A 24 1.72 -9.88 7.58
N ASN A 25 2.28 -10.91 6.93
CA ASN A 25 3.15 -11.88 7.59
C ASN A 25 4.41 -11.23 8.18
N PHE A 26 4.95 -10.22 7.51
CA PHE A 26 6.12 -9.49 7.98
C PHE A 26 5.79 -8.61 9.19
N SER A 27 4.66 -7.91 9.17
CA SER A 27 4.18 -7.09 10.30
C SER A 27 3.91 -7.93 11.53
N ILE A 28 3.24 -9.09 11.38
CA ILE A 28 3.02 -10.03 12.48
C ILE A 28 4.35 -10.52 13.07
N LYS A 29 5.31 -10.89 12.22
CA LYS A 29 6.65 -11.34 12.67
C LYS A 29 7.40 -10.26 13.45
N ASN A 30 7.25 -8.99 13.07
CA ASN A 30 7.87 -7.85 13.73
C ASN A 30 7.01 -7.27 14.86
N LYS A 31 5.88 -7.90 15.21
CA LYS A 31 4.94 -7.45 16.25
C LYS A 31 4.40 -6.03 15.99
N LEU A 32 4.18 -5.68 14.72
CA LEU A 32 3.64 -4.39 14.30
C LEU A 32 2.12 -4.48 14.11
N GLY A 33 1.38 -3.64 14.84
CA GLY A 33 -0.07 -3.53 14.70
C GLY A 33 -0.41 -2.84 13.38
N ILE A 34 -0.95 -3.57 12.41
CA ILE A 34 -1.13 -3.07 11.04
C ILE A 34 -1.91 -1.75 10.99
N ILE A 35 -3.09 -1.71 11.60
CA ILE A 35 -3.96 -0.53 11.60
C ILE A 35 -3.28 0.63 12.35
N GLN A 36 -2.81 0.38 13.57
CA GLN A 36 -2.22 1.41 14.43
C GLN A 36 -0.99 2.05 13.78
N GLU A 37 -0.07 1.24 13.27
CA GLU A 37 1.14 1.73 12.61
C GLU A 37 0.81 2.46 11.29
N MET A 38 -0.24 2.05 10.56
CA MET A 38 -0.70 2.77 9.37
C MET A 38 -1.28 4.13 9.72
N MET A 39 -2.05 4.22 10.81
CA MET A 39 -2.57 5.49 11.34
C MET A 39 -1.44 6.43 11.71
N ASP A 40 -0.46 5.92 12.45
CA ASP A 40 0.69 6.71 12.93
C ASP A 40 1.57 7.17 11.76
N CYS A 41 1.68 6.37 10.69
CA CYS A 41 2.43 6.71 9.48
C CYS A 41 1.74 7.80 8.64
N LEU A 42 0.42 7.66 8.43
CA LEU A 42 -0.33 8.57 7.56
C LEU A 42 -0.82 9.83 8.26
N TYR A 43 -0.74 9.89 9.59
CA TYR A 43 -1.32 10.97 10.42
C TYR A 43 -2.80 11.25 10.08
N THR A 44 -3.51 10.27 9.50
CA THR A 44 -4.90 10.41 9.08
C THR A 44 -5.81 9.58 9.96
N LYS A 45 -7.07 10.01 10.05
CA LYS A 45 -8.14 9.22 10.63
C LYS A 45 -8.51 8.15 9.60
N ILE A 46 -7.77 7.04 9.54
CA ILE A 46 -8.21 5.85 8.81
C ILE A 46 -9.52 5.45 9.48
N HIS A 47 -10.63 5.64 8.78
CA HIS A 47 -11.85 4.95 9.15
C HIS A 47 -11.52 3.48 9.04
N CYS A 48 -11.38 2.88 10.22
CA CYS A 48 -10.97 1.51 10.38
C CYS A 48 -12.16 0.60 10.04
N ASP A 49 -12.62 0.70 8.79
CA ASP A 49 -13.49 -0.29 8.21
C ASP A 49 -12.69 -1.61 8.10
N PRO A 50 -13.34 -2.76 8.34
CA PRO A 50 -12.68 -4.05 8.29
C PRO A 50 -12.02 -4.26 6.93
N PHE A 51 -10.86 -4.92 6.94
CA PHE A 51 -10.10 -5.26 5.72
C PHE A 51 -11.02 -5.75 4.60
N GLU A 52 -11.12 -4.98 3.52
CA GLU A 52 -11.88 -5.39 2.36
C GLU A 52 -11.03 -6.30 1.47
N ARG A 53 -11.50 -7.54 1.29
CA ARG A 53 -10.82 -8.46 0.37
C ARG A 53 -11.22 -8.13 -1.06
N ILE A 54 -10.31 -7.50 -1.77
CA ILE A 54 -10.51 -7.20 -3.18
C ILE A 54 -10.32 -8.47 -4.01
N LEU A 55 -11.34 -8.81 -4.80
CA LEU A 55 -11.30 -9.97 -5.70
C LEU A 55 -10.54 -9.63 -6.99
N CYS A 56 -9.77 -10.61 -7.45
CA CYS A 56 -9.09 -10.56 -8.73
C CYS A 56 -10.01 -11.13 -9.82
N LEU A 57 -10.26 -10.38 -10.89
CA LEU A 57 -11.09 -10.80 -12.02
C LEU A 57 -10.28 -11.50 -13.13
N HIS A 58 -9.09 -11.98 -12.82
CA HIS A 58 -8.17 -12.57 -13.78
C HIS A 58 -7.75 -14.00 -13.37
N LYS A 59 -7.62 -14.88 -14.36
CA LYS A 59 -7.23 -16.27 -14.15
C LYS A 59 -5.70 -16.41 -14.17
N GLY A 60 -5.12 -16.94 -13.09
CA GLY A 60 -3.75 -17.48 -13.08
C GLY A 60 -2.61 -16.48 -13.30
N THR A 61 -2.68 -15.28 -12.72
CA THR A 61 -1.55 -14.32 -12.72
C THR A 61 -0.84 -14.29 -11.37
N ASN A 62 0.46 -14.00 -11.38
CA ASN A 62 1.21 -13.76 -10.15
C ASN A 62 0.68 -12.50 -9.43
N ALA A 63 0.60 -12.52 -8.10
CA ALA A 63 0.13 -11.45 -7.24
C ALA A 63 0.84 -10.11 -7.52
N ASP A 64 2.14 -10.13 -7.81
CA ASP A 64 2.90 -8.92 -8.16
C ASP A 64 2.35 -8.25 -9.43
N ASN A 65 2.06 -9.05 -10.47
CA ASN A 65 1.50 -8.54 -11.72
C ASN A 65 0.05 -8.08 -11.55
N CYS A 66 -0.73 -8.75 -10.68
CA CYS A 66 -2.07 -8.30 -10.29
C CYS A 66 -2.03 -6.91 -9.65
N LEU A 67 -1.16 -6.72 -8.66
CA LEU A 67 -1.01 -5.45 -7.94
C LEU A 67 -0.56 -4.34 -8.90
N VAL A 68 0.45 -4.59 -9.72
CA VAL A 68 0.93 -3.64 -10.74
C VAL A 68 -0.21 -3.23 -11.67
N ASN A 69 -0.95 -4.19 -12.24
CA ASN A 69 -2.03 -3.88 -13.17
C ASN A 69 -3.15 -3.07 -12.49
N ARG A 70 -3.52 -3.42 -11.27
CA ARG A 70 -4.56 -2.71 -10.49
C ARG A 70 -4.16 -1.26 -10.21
N VAL A 71 -2.92 -1.04 -9.78
CA VAL A 71 -2.37 0.28 -9.45
C VAL A 71 -2.19 1.16 -10.69
N ILE A 72 -1.86 0.57 -11.85
CA ILE A 72 -1.81 1.28 -13.13
C ILE A 72 -3.21 1.73 -13.56
N GLN A 73 -4.21 0.84 -13.43
CA GLN A 73 -5.60 1.12 -13.81
C GLN A 73 -6.24 2.19 -12.90
N HIS A 74 -5.92 2.15 -11.61
CA HIS A 74 -6.47 3.04 -10.61
C HIS A 74 -5.34 3.61 -9.75
N LYS A 75 -4.94 4.85 -10.02
CA LYS A 75 -3.83 5.54 -9.34
C LYS A 75 -4.19 6.09 -7.94
N CYS A 76 -5.26 5.57 -7.33
CA CYS A 76 -5.78 6.01 -6.04
C CYS A 76 -5.37 5.11 -4.86
N TYR A 77 -4.31 4.32 -5.02
CA TYR A 77 -3.85 3.37 -4.00
C TYR A 77 -2.47 3.71 -3.44
N ILE A 78 -2.31 3.54 -2.12
CA ILE A 78 -1.01 3.34 -1.49
C ILE A 78 -0.71 1.85 -1.50
N VAL A 79 0.51 1.44 -1.86
CA VAL A 79 0.89 0.02 -1.89
C VAL A 79 1.77 -0.32 -0.69
N ALA A 80 1.29 -1.18 0.20
CA ALA A 80 2.05 -1.74 1.32
C ALA A 80 2.56 -3.15 0.97
N THR A 81 3.86 -3.27 0.68
CA THR A 81 4.49 -4.56 0.30
C THR A 81 5.97 -4.58 0.70
N LYS A 82 6.55 -5.78 0.79
CA LYS A 82 7.94 -5.98 1.19
C LYS A 82 8.90 -5.54 0.08
N TYR A 83 9.92 -4.77 0.45
CA TYR A 83 10.96 -4.11 -0.37
C TYR A 83 11.47 -4.89 -1.62
N LYS A 84 11.50 -6.23 -1.61
CA LYS A 84 12.09 -7.06 -2.69
C LYS A 84 11.19 -7.32 -3.90
N GLY A 85 9.86 -7.21 -3.79
CA GLY A 85 8.92 -7.40 -4.93
C GLY A 85 8.66 -6.14 -5.77
N LEU A 86 9.21 -5.00 -5.33
CA LEU A 86 8.75 -3.66 -5.68
C LEU A 86 9.37 -3.03 -6.93
N ASN A 87 10.27 -3.72 -7.65
CA ASN A 87 10.98 -3.15 -8.80
C ASN A 87 10.04 -2.65 -9.91
N LYS A 88 8.83 -3.22 -10.01
CA LYS A 88 7.82 -2.82 -11.01
C LYS A 88 6.96 -1.65 -10.52
N ILE A 89 6.52 -1.68 -9.26
CA ILE A 89 5.62 -0.67 -8.70
C ILE A 89 6.36 0.66 -8.47
N ARG A 90 7.64 0.62 -8.08
CA ARG A 90 8.50 1.81 -7.93
C ARG A 90 8.68 2.62 -9.22
N LYS A 91 8.44 2.00 -10.38
CA LYS A 91 8.53 2.67 -11.67
C LYS A 91 7.24 3.40 -12.06
N ILE A 92 6.14 3.18 -11.32
CA ILE A 92 4.85 3.80 -11.61
C ILE A 92 4.83 5.20 -10.96
N PRO A 93 4.75 6.29 -11.74
CA PRO A 93 4.75 7.64 -11.19
C PRO A 93 3.46 7.92 -10.42
N GLY A 94 3.59 8.64 -9.30
CA GLY A 94 2.46 9.07 -8.45
C GLY A 94 1.96 8.02 -7.45
N VAL A 95 2.49 6.80 -7.44
CA VAL A 95 2.06 5.75 -6.51
C VAL A 95 2.94 5.75 -5.26
N PRO A 96 2.42 6.14 -4.08
CA PRO A 96 3.16 6.02 -2.83
C PRO A 96 3.28 4.55 -2.40
N ILE A 97 4.44 4.19 -1.85
CA ILE A 97 4.75 2.83 -1.43
C ILE A 97 5.05 2.84 0.06
N MET A 98 4.25 2.12 0.84
CA MET A 98 4.49 1.92 2.26
C MET A 98 5.40 0.71 2.49
N TYR A 99 6.41 0.88 3.34
CA TYR A 99 7.36 -0.14 3.74
C TYR A 99 7.65 -0.09 5.23
N VAL A 100 8.26 -1.14 5.76
CA VAL A 100 8.70 -1.18 7.16
C VAL A 100 10.14 -0.69 7.25
N ASP A 101 10.37 0.28 8.11
CA ASP A 101 11.69 0.83 8.44
C ASP A 101 11.82 1.02 9.96
N SER A 102 12.92 0.55 10.54
CA SER A 102 13.20 0.65 11.99
C SER A 102 12.00 0.36 12.91
N HIS A 103 11.30 -0.76 12.68
CA HIS A 103 10.09 -1.17 13.42
C HIS A 103 8.89 -0.22 13.33
N LYS A 104 8.79 0.57 12.26
CA LYS A 104 7.64 1.44 11.97
C LYS A 104 7.30 1.40 10.49
N TYR A 105 6.13 1.89 10.11
CA TYR A 105 5.80 2.09 8.70
C TYR A 105 6.28 3.47 8.20
N ALA A 106 6.80 3.48 6.98
CA ALA A 106 7.26 4.66 6.26
C ALA A 106 6.77 4.61 4.80
N ILE A 107 6.71 5.77 4.14
CA ILE A 107 6.29 5.95 2.74
C ILE A 107 7.41 6.62 1.94
#